data_AF-A0A8K1FQ70-F1
#
_entry.id   AF-A0A8K1FQ70-F1
#
_cell.length_a   1.000
_cell.length_b   1.000
_cell.length_c   1.000
_cell.angle_alpha   90.00
_cell.angle_beta   90.00
_cell.angle_gamma   90.00
#
_symmetry.space_group_name_H-M   'P 1'
#
loop_
_entity.id
_entity.type
_entity.pdbx_description
1 polymer ?
#
loop_
_entity_poly.entity_id
_entity_poly.type
_entity_poly.pdbx_seq_one_letter_code
_entity_poly.pdbx_strand_id
1 'polypeptide(L)'
;MKVACQLCGDTTDCTRCTQCHVVFYCSDRHQREHLAEHQSLCALVQTAIRRLDKEERRLRREEGNDVFEEDVGHFWSIFETRDYMRAKNRLIMVMHEVGTPTALQIALEEGMDCLRLCRGDNVGMRHTVPAFMLRLGDVQDCYDFIKWWATCDREVAYNWGDLDLPYLDIKDADMTEPVKIFEGAPLEHLVALTFIKLHIALGLLDVIHAELASLALPFGLEGELKSFLPMNELISAPMTVQKLFQTMLSQAKEAFSMVHEHNAYFWKAVLDPEAMLQTQPTPFYCTGSPEEVRQMFQRYYQLWTDHPAAMAFVKKNLQEHAL
;
A
#
# COMPACT_ATOMS: atom_id res chain seq x y z
N MET A 1 -16.77 -2.68 -3.62
CA MET A 1 -16.30 -1.75 -2.56
C MET A 1 -17.52 -1.22 -1.81
N LYS A 2 -17.56 -1.32 -0.48
CA LYS A 2 -18.66 -0.74 0.31
C LYS A 2 -18.43 0.76 0.43
N VAL A 3 -19.32 1.55 -0.15
CA VAL A 3 -19.34 2.99 0.02
C VAL A 3 -19.95 3.30 1.38
N ALA A 4 -19.33 4.20 2.14
CA ALA A 4 -19.80 4.61 3.45
C ALA A 4 -19.78 6.14 3.59
N CYS A 5 -20.70 6.67 4.38
CA CYS A 5 -20.74 8.07 4.74
C CYS A 5 -19.48 8.41 5.54
N GLN A 6 -18.75 9.44 5.11
CA GLN A 6 -17.50 9.86 5.75
C GLN A 6 -17.67 10.27 7.21
N LEU A 7 -18.86 10.73 7.60
CA LEU A 7 -19.11 11.25 8.95
C LEU A 7 -19.63 10.19 9.93
N CYS A 8 -20.50 9.27 9.49
CA CYS A 8 -21.17 8.32 10.38
C CYS A 8 -20.94 6.84 10.03
N GLY A 9 -20.26 6.55 8.92
CA GLY A 9 -20.00 5.17 8.46
C GLY A 9 -21.21 4.43 7.89
N ASP A 10 -22.38 5.06 7.78
CA ASP A 10 -23.57 4.45 7.17
C ASP A 10 -23.30 4.10 5.70
N THR A 11 -23.77 2.95 5.26
CA THR A 11 -23.55 2.43 3.90
C THR A 11 -24.78 2.53 3.02
N THR A 12 -25.90 3.01 3.56
CA THR A 12 -27.17 3.14 2.85
C THR A 12 -27.26 4.46 2.09
N ASP A 13 -27.74 4.40 0.84
CA ASP A 13 -28.07 5.53 -0.04
C ASP A 13 -27.07 6.71 -0.03
N CYS A 14 -25.77 6.38 0.01
CA CYS A 14 -24.73 7.38 0.05
C CYS A 14 -24.51 8.05 -1.31
N THR A 15 -24.56 9.38 -1.31
CA THR A 15 -24.27 10.20 -2.50
C THR A 15 -22.83 10.71 -2.44
N ARG A 16 -22.16 10.73 -3.59
CA ARG A 16 -20.79 11.25 -3.70
C ARG A 16 -20.78 12.77 -3.75
N CYS A 17 -19.75 13.36 -3.18
CA CYS A 17 -19.43 14.77 -3.37
C CYS A 17 -19.36 15.09 -4.88
N THR A 18 -20.09 16.10 -5.32
CA THR A 18 -20.17 16.49 -6.75
C THR A 18 -18.90 17.13 -7.30
N GLN A 19 -17.95 17.41 -6.41
CA GLN A 19 -16.74 18.17 -6.71
C GLN A 19 -15.50 17.28 -6.77
N CYS A 20 -15.26 16.48 -5.72
CA CYS A 20 -14.10 15.58 -5.67
C CYS A 20 -14.43 14.15 -6.08
N HIS A 21 -15.70 13.73 -6.05
CA HIS A 21 -16.20 12.39 -6.37
C HIS A 21 -15.63 11.21 -5.55
N VAL A 22 -14.78 11.47 -4.55
CA VAL A 22 -14.09 10.45 -3.76
C VAL A 22 -14.54 10.37 -2.30
N VAL A 23 -15.46 11.23 -1.88
CA VAL A 23 -16.06 11.24 -0.53
C VAL A 23 -17.57 11.14 -0.64
N PHE A 24 -18.20 10.39 0.27
CA PHE A 24 -19.61 10.05 0.21
C PHE A 24 -20.37 10.41 1.49
N TYR A 25 -21.67 10.70 1.35
CA TYR A 25 -22.54 11.13 2.45
C TYR A 25 -23.93 10.51 2.31
N CYS A 26 -24.49 9.99 3.41
CA CYS A 26 -25.87 9.48 3.44
C CYS A 26 -26.93 10.61 3.49
N SER A 27 -26.53 11.86 3.70
CA SER A 27 -27.43 13.01 3.67
C SER A 27 -26.70 14.34 3.43
N ASP A 28 -27.43 15.33 2.90
CA ASP A 28 -26.96 16.72 2.76
C ASP A 28 -26.57 17.36 4.10
N ARG A 29 -27.12 16.84 5.21
CA ARG A 29 -26.79 17.31 6.55
C ARG A 29 -25.35 16.90 6.90
N HIS A 30 -25.01 15.62 6.73
CA HIS A 30 -23.64 15.14 7.00
C HIS A 30 -22.61 15.78 6.07
N GLN A 31 -22.98 16.05 4.81
CA GLN A 31 -22.11 16.79 3.90
C GLN A 31 -21.82 18.22 4.41
N ARG A 32 -22.84 18.92 4.93
CA ARG A 32 -22.66 20.27 5.49
C ARG A 32 -21.86 20.27 6.79
N GLU A 33 -22.07 19.28 7.65
CA GLU A 33 -21.33 19.13 8.90
C GLU A 33 -19.84 18.84 8.63
N HIS A 34 -19.52 17.99 7.65
CA HIS A 34 -18.14 17.67 7.28
C HIS A 34 -17.48 18.73 6.36
N LEU A 35 -18.22 19.74 5.89
CA LEU A 35 -17.72 20.69 4.89
C LEU A 35 -16.45 21.43 5.34
N ALA A 36 -16.39 21.85 6.61
CA ALA A 36 -15.27 22.62 7.14
C ALA A 36 -13.95 21.85 7.09
N GLU A 37 -14.00 20.54 7.37
CA GLU A 37 -12.85 19.62 7.32
C GLU A 37 -12.55 19.16 5.89
N HIS A 38 -13.58 18.95 5.07
CA HIS A 38 -13.45 18.41 3.71
C HIS A 38 -12.98 19.44 2.67
N GLN A 39 -13.36 20.71 2.79
CA GLN A 39 -13.27 21.70 1.71
C GLN A 39 -11.85 21.91 1.15
N SER A 40 -10.83 21.89 2.02
CA SER A 40 -9.44 22.08 1.64
C SER A 40 -8.94 20.92 0.79
N LEU A 41 -9.14 19.68 1.27
CA LEU A 41 -8.83 18.46 0.54
C LEU A 41 -9.63 18.36 -0.76
N CYS A 42 -10.92 18.72 -0.75
CA CYS A 42 -11.75 18.76 -1.95
C CYS A 42 -11.17 19.69 -3.02
N ALA A 43 -10.69 20.88 -2.63
CA ALA A 43 -10.06 21.82 -3.56
C ALA A 43 -8.72 21.31 -4.11
N LEU A 44 -7.94 20.59 -3.29
CA LEU A 44 -6.71 19.93 -3.72
C LEU A 44 -6.98 18.83 -4.75
N VAL A 45 -7.98 17.98 -4.52
CA VAL A 45 -8.40 16.92 -5.45
C VAL A 45 -8.75 17.53 -6.81
N GLN A 46 -9.63 18.54 -6.82
CA GLN A 46 -10.01 19.19 -8.07
C GLN A 46 -8.82 19.81 -8.81
N THR A 47 -7.89 20.41 -8.08
CA THR A 47 -6.71 21.04 -8.67
C THR A 47 -5.79 20.00 -9.29
N ALA A 48 -5.61 18.86 -8.62
CA ALA A 48 -4.83 17.74 -9.14
C ALA A 48 -5.47 17.15 -10.41
N ILE A 49 -6.78 16.88 -10.40
CA ILE A 49 -7.52 16.38 -11.57
C ILE A 49 -7.39 17.35 -12.75
N ARG A 50 -7.69 18.64 -12.53
CA ARG A 50 -7.58 19.67 -13.59
C ARG A 50 -6.17 19.77 -14.15
N ARG A 51 -5.13 19.60 -13.32
CA ARG A 51 -3.74 19.63 -13.76
C ARG A 51 -3.42 18.41 -14.62
N LEU A 52 -3.82 17.22 -14.18
CA LEU A 52 -3.63 15.99 -14.94
C LEU A 52 -4.32 16.07 -16.31
N ASP A 53 -5.61 16.43 -16.34
CA ASP A 53 -6.38 16.59 -17.57
C ASP A 53 -5.76 17.61 -18.52
N LYS A 54 -5.17 18.68 -17.98
CA LYS A 54 -4.50 19.71 -18.79
C LYS A 54 -3.26 19.14 -19.47
N GLU A 55 -2.42 18.42 -18.73
CA GLU A 55 -1.20 17.83 -19.29
C GLU A 55 -1.52 16.70 -20.27
N GLU A 56 -2.53 15.87 -19.98
CA GLU A 56 -2.98 14.85 -20.92
C GLU A 56 -3.47 15.46 -22.23
N ARG A 57 -4.35 16.47 -22.16
CA ARG A 57 -4.83 17.16 -23.36
C ARG A 57 -3.71 17.88 -24.12
N ARG A 58 -2.64 18.31 -23.43
CA ARG A 58 -1.48 18.90 -24.10
C ARG A 58 -0.77 17.84 -24.94
N LEU A 59 -0.42 16.71 -24.33
CA LEU A 59 0.25 15.60 -25.01
C LEU A 59 -0.59 15.05 -26.18
N ARG A 60 -1.90 14.87 -25.99
CA ARG A 60 -2.81 14.38 -27.06
C ARG A 60 -3.04 15.35 -28.21
N ARG A 61 -2.66 16.63 -28.06
CA ARG A 61 -2.78 17.65 -29.11
C ARG A 61 -1.49 17.85 -29.88
N GLU A 62 -0.38 17.29 -29.42
CA GLU A 62 0.89 17.37 -30.12
C GLU A 62 0.76 16.60 -31.44
N GLU A 63 1.09 17.26 -32.55
CA GLU A 63 1.09 16.63 -33.87
C GLU A 63 2.29 15.68 -33.97
N GLY A 64 2.05 14.41 -34.29
CA GLY A 64 3.09 13.40 -34.38
C GLY A 64 2.63 12.06 -33.83
N ASN A 65 3.56 11.35 -33.20
CA ASN A 65 3.35 10.03 -32.61
C ASN A 65 2.49 10.13 -31.35
N ASP A 66 1.58 9.18 -31.15
CA ASP A 66 0.81 9.09 -29.91
C ASP A 66 1.70 8.50 -28.81
N VAL A 67 2.25 9.38 -27.97
CA VAL A 67 3.14 8.99 -26.87
C VAL A 67 2.49 7.97 -25.93
N PHE A 68 1.15 7.93 -25.83
CA PHE A 68 0.45 6.98 -24.97
C PHE A 68 0.39 5.55 -25.52
N GLU A 69 0.72 5.36 -26.80
CA GLU A 69 0.77 4.06 -27.47
C GLU A 69 2.21 3.68 -27.82
N GLU A 70 2.99 4.63 -28.36
CA GLU A 70 4.31 4.34 -28.93
C GLU A 70 5.46 4.41 -27.91
N ASP A 71 5.29 5.20 -26.84
CA ASP A 71 6.37 5.50 -25.89
C ASP A 71 6.10 4.94 -24.47
N VAL A 72 5.13 4.05 -24.34
CA VAL A 72 4.81 3.38 -23.07
C VAL A 72 6.06 2.69 -22.51
N GLY A 73 6.31 2.88 -21.21
CA GLY A 73 7.51 2.40 -20.53
C GLY A 73 8.68 3.39 -20.54
N HIS A 74 8.66 4.38 -21.44
CA HIS A 74 9.75 5.35 -21.66
C HIS A 74 9.40 6.80 -21.29
N PHE A 75 8.26 7.05 -20.63
CA PHE A 75 7.78 8.41 -20.33
C PHE A 75 8.77 9.28 -19.56
N TRP A 76 9.72 8.71 -18.82
CA TRP A 76 10.70 9.54 -18.12
C TRP A 76 11.85 10.01 -19.01
N SER A 77 12.16 9.26 -20.05
CA SER A 77 13.22 9.59 -21.02
C SER A 77 12.80 10.72 -21.96
N ILE A 78 11.50 10.89 -22.17
CA ILE A 78 10.90 11.97 -22.96
C ILE A 78 10.67 13.17 -22.05
N PHE A 79 11.14 14.35 -22.47
CA PHE A 79 11.11 15.53 -21.60
C PHE A 79 9.67 16.06 -21.44
N GLU A 80 8.90 16.01 -22.52
CA GLU A 80 7.56 16.53 -22.68
C GLU A 80 6.53 15.80 -21.80
N THR A 81 6.73 14.50 -21.55
CA THR A 81 5.84 13.66 -20.73
C THR A 81 6.09 13.78 -19.22
N ARG A 82 7.22 14.39 -18.79
CA ARG A 82 7.55 14.50 -17.36
C ARG A 82 6.55 15.31 -16.56
N ASP A 83 5.99 16.37 -17.15
CA ASP A 83 4.98 17.19 -16.47
C ASP A 83 3.66 16.44 -16.27
N TYR A 84 3.31 15.54 -17.18
CA TYR A 84 2.19 14.61 -17.01
C TYR A 84 2.47 13.61 -15.88
N MET A 85 3.65 12.98 -15.85
CA MET A 85 4.04 12.06 -14.77
C MET A 85 4.03 12.73 -13.39
N ARG A 86 4.51 13.98 -13.30
CA ARG A 86 4.43 14.78 -12.06
C ARG A 86 2.99 15.11 -11.67
N ALA A 87 2.12 15.39 -12.64
CA ALA A 87 0.70 15.61 -12.38
C ALA A 87 0.00 14.36 -11.83
N LYS A 88 0.30 13.17 -12.39
CA LYS A 88 -0.17 11.89 -11.85
C LYS A 88 0.29 11.68 -10.40
N ASN A 89 1.60 11.84 -10.14
CA ASN A 89 2.13 11.72 -8.78
C ASN A 89 1.44 12.68 -7.79
N ARG A 90 1.14 13.92 -8.22
CA ARG A 90 0.38 14.87 -7.39
C ARG A 90 -1.04 14.37 -7.10
N LEU A 91 -1.74 13.81 -8.09
CA LEU A 91 -3.06 13.22 -7.90
C LEU A 91 -3.01 12.06 -6.91
N ILE A 92 -2.08 11.13 -7.09
CA ILE A 92 -1.86 9.97 -6.23
C ILE A 92 -1.66 10.40 -4.78
N MET A 93 -0.77 11.37 -4.53
CA MET A 93 -0.51 11.87 -3.19
C MET A 93 -1.73 12.52 -2.53
N VAL A 94 -2.53 13.28 -3.29
CA VAL A 94 -3.77 13.88 -2.78
C VAL A 94 -4.83 12.81 -2.50
N MET A 95 -4.92 11.78 -3.34
CA MET A 95 -5.85 10.67 -3.12
C MET A 95 -5.47 9.84 -1.89
N HIS A 96 -4.18 9.62 -1.66
CA HIS A 96 -3.69 8.99 -0.43
C HIS A 96 -4.04 9.81 0.82
N GLU A 97 -3.89 11.14 0.75
CA GLU A 97 -4.26 12.05 1.84
C GLU A 97 -5.77 12.01 2.14
N VAL A 98 -6.61 11.87 1.10
CA VAL A 98 -8.07 11.67 1.28
C VAL A 98 -8.36 10.32 1.95
N GLY A 99 -7.63 9.26 1.59
CA GLY A 99 -7.62 7.99 2.32
C GLY A 99 -8.92 7.18 2.31
N THR A 100 -9.96 7.59 1.57
CA THR A 100 -11.17 6.78 1.40
C THR A 100 -10.88 5.58 0.51
N PRO A 101 -11.64 4.46 0.62
CA PRO A 101 -11.45 3.30 -0.26
C PRO A 101 -11.46 3.67 -1.75
N THR A 102 -12.35 4.57 -2.16
CA THR A 102 -12.42 5.06 -3.55
C THR A 102 -11.20 5.89 -3.93
N ALA A 103 -10.70 6.75 -3.04
CA ALA A 103 -9.48 7.51 -3.31
C ALA A 103 -8.26 6.58 -3.41
N LEU A 104 -8.13 5.60 -2.51
CA LEU A 104 -7.05 4.62 -2.53
C LEU A 104 -7.07 3.76 -3.80
N GLN A 105 -8.26 3.37 -4.28
CA GLN A 105 -8.40 2.66 -5.55
C GLN A 105 -7.87 3.50 -6.73
N ILE A 106 -8.27 4.78 -6.80
CA ILE A 106 -7.76 5.70 -7.83
C ILE A 106 -6.24 5.87 -7.70
N ALA A 107 -5.73 6.02 -6.47
CA ALA A 107 -4.29 6.14 -6.22
C ALA A 107 -3.51 4.89 -6.68
N LEU A 108 -4.07 3.70 -6.44
CA LEU A 108 -3.50 2.43 -6.90
C LEU A 108 -3.50 2.34 -8.42
N GLU A 109 -4.63 2.61 -9.07
CA GLU A 109 -4.75 2.60 -10.54
C GLU A 109 -3.76 3.56 -11.20
N GLU A 110 -3.72 4.81 -10.72
CA GLU A 110 -2.80 5.84 -11.21
C GLU A 110 -1.33 5.50 -10.92
N GLY A 111 -1.04 4.89 -9.77
CA GLY A 111 0.30 4.42 -9.41
C GLY A 111 0.79 3.27 -10.28
N MET A 112 -0.07 2.29 -10.55
CA MET A 112 0.22 1.19 -11.48
C MET A 112 0.37 1.69 -12.92
N ASP A 113 -0.44 2.67 -13.34
CA ASP A 113 -0.27 3.30 -14.65
C ASP A 113 1.04 4.10 -14.74
N CYS A 114 1.47 4.77 -13.66
CA CYS A 114 2.79 5.40 -13.62
C CYS A 114 3.93 4.38 -13.82
N LEU A 115 3.83 3.20 -13.22
CA LEU A 115 4.80 2.11 -13.40
C LEU A 115 4.77 1.55 -14.82
N ARG A 116 3.58 1.43 -15.43
CA ARG A 116 3.43 1.04 -16.85
C ARG A 116 4.07 2.06 -17.78
N LEU A 117 3.83 3.35 -17.56
CA LEU A 117 4.35 4.45 -18.38
C LEU A 117 5.85 4.68 -18.16
N CYS A 118 6.35 4.43 -16.96
CA CYS A 118 7.73 4.61 -16.55
C CYS A 118 8.20 3.35 -15.80
N ARG A 119 8.64 2.35 -16.57
CA ARG A 119 9.03 1.03 -16.05
C ARG A 119 10.15 1.10 -15.03
N GLY A 120 11.10 2.02 -15.24
CA GLY A 120 12.22 2.31 -14.33
C GLY A 120 11.84 3.03 -13.04
N ASP A 121 10.55 3.34 -12.85
CA ASP A 121 9.99 3.97 -11.64
C ASP A 121 10.71 5.25 -11.17
N ASN A 122 10.99 6.16 -12.10
CA ASN A 122 11.69 7.40 -11.77
C ASN A 122 10.88 8.38 -10.91
N VAL A 123 9.58 8.11 -10.72
CA VAL A 123 8.70 8.86 -9.82
C VAL A 123 8.52 8.19 -8.45
N GLY A 124 9.09 7.00 -8.23
CA GLY A 124 9.14 6.32 -6.92
C GLY A 124 7.82 5.68 -6.46
N MET A 125 6.97 5.25 -7.39
CA MET A 125 5.70 4.60 -7.10
C MET A 125 5.86 3.22 -6.46
N ARG A 126 6.96 2.49 -6.71
CA ARG A 126 7.22 1.18 -6.08
C ARG A 126 7.25 1.22 -4.56
N HIS A 127 7.56 2.39 -3.99
CA HIS A 127 7.60 2.60 -2.55
C HIS A 127 6.21 2.86 -1.95
N THR A 128 5.25 3.34 -2.75
CA THR A 128 3.94 3.81 -2.27
C THR A 128 2.82 2.83 -2.59
N VAL A 129 2.86 2.19 -3.77
CA VAL A 129 1.85 1.22 -4.23
C VAL A 129 1.55 0.10 -3.22
N PRO A 130 2.55 -0.52 -2.53
CA PRO A 130 2.24 -1.57 -1.58
C PRO A 130 1.36 -1.09 -0.41
N ALA A 131 1.50 0.17 0.03
CA ALA A 131 0.62 0.73 1.05
C ALA A 131 -0.84 0.81 0.59
N PHE A 132 -1.09 1.13 -0.68
CA PHE A 132 -2.45 1.19 -1.22
C PHE A 132 -3.07 -0.21 -1.32
N MET A 133 -2.32 -1.17 -1.86
CA MET A 133 -2.76 -2.57 -1.97
C MET A 133 -3.15 -3.12 -0.59
N LEU A 134 -2.29 -2.97 0.42
CA LEU A 134 -2.57 -3.48 1.77
C LEU A 134 -3.78 -2.79 2.43
N ARG A 135 -3.94 -1.48 2.25
CA ARG A 135 -5.11 -0.76 2.79
C ARG A 135 -6.42 -1.08 2.06
N LEU A 136 -6.36 -1.57 0.83
CA LEU A 136 -7.50 -2.06 0.07
C LEU A 136 -7.82 -3.54 0.37
N GLY A 137 -6.92 -4.25 1.08
CA GLY A 137 -7.04 -5.68 1.37
C GLY A 137 -6.45 -6.59 0.29
N ASP A 138 -5.71 -6.05 -0.68
CA ASP A 138 -5.10 -6.80 -1.79
C ASP A 138 -3.76 -7.41 -1.35
N VAL A 139 -3.80 -8.26 -0.33
CA VAL A 139 -2.59 -8.81 0.34
C VAL A 139 -1.75 -9.68 -0.60
N GLN A 140 -2.39 -10.52 -1.43
CA GLN A 140 -1.68 -11.38 -2.40
C GLN A 140 -0.98 -10.56 -3.49
N ASP A 141 -1.70 -9.63 -4.12
CA ASP A 141 -1.11 -8.77 -5.15
C ASP A 141 0.02 -7.91 -4.58
N CYS A 142 -0.10 -7.46 -3.32
CA CYS A 142 0.98 -6.77 -2.63
C CYS A 142 2.22 -7.66 -2.48
N TYR A 143 2.06 -8.91 -2.05
CA TYR A 143 3.17 -9.86 -1.90
C TYR A 143 3.86 -10.13 -3.23
N ASP A 144 3.08 -10.41 -4.28
CA ASP A 144 3.57 -10.63 -5.64
C ASP A 144 4.37 -9.42 -6.14
N PHE A 145 3.84 -8.23 -5.92
CA PHE A 145 4.47 -6.96 -6.30
C PHE A 145 5.83 -6.76 -5.61
N ILE A 146 5.88 -6.85 -4.27
CA ILE A 146 7.14 -6.63 -3.55
C ILE A 146 8.16 -7.75 -3.85
N LYS A 147 7.69 -8.98 -4.06
CA LYS A 147 8.56 -10.11 -4.43
C LYS A 147 9.17 -9.87 -5.79
N TRP A 148 8.40 -9.37 -6.76
CA TRP A 148 8.92 -9.05 -8.08
C TRP A 148 10.07 -8.05 -7.99
N TRP A 149 9.89 -6.94 -7.27
CA TRP A 149 10.95 -5.95 -7.07
C TRP A 149 12.16 -6.48 -6.31
N ALA A 150 11.96 -7.37 -5.34
CA ALA A 150 13.06 -7.99 -4.60
C ALA A 150 13.87 -9.00 -5.45
N THR A 151 13.34 -9.44 -6.59
CA THR A 151 13.92 -10.57 -7.34
C THR A 151 14.19 -10.30 -8.82
N CYS A 152 13.68 -9.20 -9.37
CA CYS A 152 13.81 -8.86 -10.78
C CYS A 152 15.26 -8.55 -11.20
N ASP A 153 16.11 -8.09 -10.28
CA ASP A 153 17.48 -7.63 -10.58
C ASP A 153 18.57 -8.45 -9.85
N ARG A 154 18.35 -9.75 -9.67
CA ARG A 154 19.30 -10.65 -8.98
C ARG A 154 20.69 -10.71 -9.63
N GLU A 155 20.83 -10.29 -10.89
CA GLU A 155 22.08 -10.27 -11.65
C GLU A 155 22.60 -8.85 -11.98
N VAL A 156 22.00 -7.79 -11.39
CA VAL A 156 22.45 -6.37 -11.48
C VAL A 156 22.45 -5.81 -12.91
N ALA A 157 21.54 -6.29 -13.77
CA ALA A 157 21.53 -5.99 -15.20
C ALA A 157 20.12 -5.87 -15.79
N TYR A 158 19.08 -5.66 -14.98
CA TYR A 158 17.73 -5.53 -15.52
C TYR A 158 17.61 -4.29 -16.42
N ASN A 159 17.32 -4.52 -17.71
CA ASN A 159 17.18 -3.46 -18.69
C ASN A 159 15.76 -2.87 -18.63
N TRP A 160 15.60 -1.77 -17.89
CA TRP A 160 14.33 -1.03 -17.78
C TRP A 160 13.80 -0.50 -19.12
N GLY A 161 14.65 -0.41 -20.14
CA GLY A 161 14.26 0.01 -21.48
C GLY A 161 13.87 -1.13 -22.41
N ASP A 162 14.02 -2.39 -22.00
CA ASP A 162 13.61 -3.55 -22.79
C ASP A 162 12.18 -3.95 -22.43
N LEU A 163 11.23 -3.64 -23.31
CA LEU A 163 9.82 -3.92 -23.09
C LEU A 163 9.47 -5.42 -23.19
N ASP A 164 10.33 -6.23 -23.81
CA ASP A 164 10.10 -7.67 -23.97
C ASP A 164 10.46 -8.48 -22.71
N LEU A 165 11.23 -7.89 -21.79
CA LEU A 165 11.54 -8.51 -20.51
C LEU A 165 10.28 -8.59 -19.63
N PRO A 166 10.14 -9.62 -18.77
CA PRO A 166 9.01 -9.72 -17.85
C PRO A 166 8.96 -8.56 -16.86
N TYR A 167 7.75 -8.03 -16.57
CA TYR A 167 7.54 -6.88 -15.69
C TYR A 167 6.29 -7.06 -14.83
N LEU A 168 6.45 -7.04 -13.51
CA LEU A 168 5.38 -7.25 -12.51
C LEU A 168 4.51 -8.48 -12.82
N ASP A 169 5.16 -9.55 -13.30
CA ASP A 169 4.55 -10.75 -13.86
C ASP A 169 4.43 -11.92 -12.87
N ILE A 170 4.94 -11.75 -11.63
CA ILE A 170 4.69 -12.72 -10.56
C ILE A 170 3.20 -12.67 -10.19
N LYS A 171 2.59 -13.86 -10.11
CA LYS A 171 1.21 -14.07 -9.68
C LYS A 171 1.09 -15.27 -8.77
N ASP A 172 0.24 -15.15 -7.76
CA ASP A 172 -0.08 -16.21 -6.80
C ASP A 172 1.17 -16.79 -6.12
N ALA A 173 2.14 -15.93 -5.79
CA ALA A 173 3.33 -16.38 -5.10
C ALA A 173 3.02 -16.86 -3.68
N ASP A 174 3.73 -17.90 -3.26
CA ASP A 174 3.60 -18.46 -1.92
C ASP A 174 4.05 -17.44 -0.84
N MET A 175 3.08 -16.81 -0.17
CA MET A 175 3.41 -15.85 0.89
C MET A 175 3.95 -16.49 2.17
N THR A 176 4.19 -17.81 2.21
CA THR A 176 4.88 -18.51 3.30
C THR A 176 6.40 -18.64 3.07
N GLU A 177 6.90 -18.23 1.90
CA GLU A 177 8.32 -18.28 1.60
C GLU A 177 9.17 -17.50 2.63
N PRO A 178 10.44 -17.91 2.84
CA PRO A 178 11.33 -17.25 3.78
C PRO A 178 11.53 -15.76 3.49
N VAL A 179 11.59 -14.93 4.55
CA VAL A 179 11.78 -13.48 4.42
C VAL A 179 13.13 -13.09 3.82
N LYS A 180 14.12 -13.99 3.85
CA LYS A 180 15.44 -13.80 3.26
C LYS A 180 15.41 -13.43 1.77
N ILE A 181 14.35 -13.78 1.04
CA ILE A 181 14.17 -13.35 -0.36
C ILE A 181 14.18 -11.81 -0.50
N PHE A 182 13.80 -11.10 0.55
CA PHE A 182 13.71 -9.64 0.61
C PHE A 182 14.96 -8.98 1.24
N GLU A 183 16.05 -9.73 1.39
CA GLU A 183 17.32 -9.17 1.83
C GLU A 183 17.78 -8.06 0.87
N GLY A 184 18.03 -6.86 1.39
CA GLY A 184 18.36 -5.67 0.59
C GLY A 184 17.17 -4.95 -0.05
N ALA A 185 15.94 -5.39 0.21
CA ALA A 185 14.74 -4.68 -0.26
C ALA A 185 14.63 -3.29 0.40
N PRO A 186 13.96 -2.32 -0.26
CA PRO A 186 13.68 -1.01 0.31
C PRO A 186 12.88 -1.11 1.62
N LEU A 187 13.06 -0.12 2.50
CA LEU A 187 12.39 -0.05 3.79
C LEU A 187 10.86 -0.22 3.68
N GLU A 188 10.21 0.42 2.70
CA GLU A 188 8.76 0.30 2.47
C GLU A 188 8.32 -1.14 2.17
N HIS A 189 9.13 -1.90 1.43
CA HIS A 189 8.81 -3.29 1.09
C HIS A 189 8.97 -4.19 2.31
N LEU A 190 9.97 -3.95 3.15
CA LEU A 190 10.14 -4.67 4.41
C LEU A 190 9.00 -4.38 5.40
N VAL A 191 8.53 -3.14 5.46
CA VAL A 191 7.35 -2.75 6.25
C VAL A 191 6.09 -3.45 5.74
N ALA A 192 5.87 -3.45 4.42
CA ALA A 192 4.75 -4.17 3.79
C ALA A 192 4.83 -5.69 4.08
N LEU A 193 6.02 -6.29 3.90
CA LEU A 193 6.26 -7.70 4.20
C LEU A 193 5.94 -8.04 5.66
N THR A 194 6.38 -7.20 6.61
CA THR A 194 6.10 -7.40 8.04
C THR A 194 4.60 -7.44 8.28
N PHE A 195 3.85 -6.52 7.66
CA PHE A 195 2.39 -6.49 7.76
C PHE A 195 1.76 -7.75 7.15
N ILE A 196 2.16 -8.16 5.94
CA ILE A 196 1.66 -9.37 5.27
C ILE A 196 1.85 -10.62 6.13
N LYS A 197 3.07 -10.84 6.64
CA LYS A 197 3.39 -12.01 7.48
C LYS A 197 2.56 -12.01 8.77
N LEU A 198 2.41 -10.84 9.38
CA LEU A 198 1.60 -10.67 10.59
C LEU A 198 0.10 -10.88 10.32
N HIS A 199 -0.41 -10.34 9.21
CA HIS A 199 -1.80 -10.48 8.78
C HIS A 199 -2.19 -11.96 8.64
N ILE A 200 -1.35 -12.75 7.97
CA ILE A 200 -1.55 -14.20 7.84
C ILE A 200 -1.50 -14.88 9.21
N ALA A 201 -0.54 -14.54 10.07
CA ALA A 201 -0.46 -15.11 11.41
C ALA A 201 -1.72 -14.80 12.25
N LEU A 202 -2.25 -13.58 12.17
CA LEU A 202 -3.48 -13.20 12.87
C LEU A 202 -4.70 -13.95 12.31
N GLY A 203 -4.82 -14.09 10.99
CA GLY A 203 -5.89 -14.88 10.38
C GLY A 203 -5.86 -16.35 10.80
N LEU A 204 -4.67 -16.96 10.88
CA LEU A 204 -4.51 -18.33 11.38
C LEU A 204 -4.84 -18.45 12.88
N LEU A 205 -4.52 -17.43 13.68
CA LEU A 205 -4.90 -17.38 15.08
C LEU A 205 -6.41 -17.34 15.27
N ASP A 206 -7.12 -16.57 14.42
CA ASP A 206 -8.59 -16.53 14.43
C ASP A 206 -9.20 -17.89 14.06
N VAL A 207 -8.60 -18.63 13.12
CA VAL A 207 -9.00 -20.02 12.81
C VAL A 207 -8.84 -20.92 14.02
N ILE A 208 -7.69 -20.88 14.68
CA ILE A 208 -7.41 -21.68 15.89
C ILE A 208 -8.43 -21.36 16.99
N HIS A 209 -8.73 -20.09 17.21
CA HIS A 209 -9.72 -19.68 18.22
C HIS A 209 -11.13 -20.13 17.86
N ALA A 210 -11.54 -20.02 16.59
CA ALA A 210 -12.86 -20.46 16.13
C ALA A 210 -13.04 -21.98 16.31
N GLU A 211 -12.00 -22.76 15.98
CA GLU A 211 -11.99 -24.22 16.19
C GLU A 211 -12.14 -24.58 17.67
N LEU A 212 -11.33 -23.97 18.54
CA LEU A 212 -11.40 -24.19 19.99
C LEU A 212 -12.76 -23.80 20.59
N ALA A 213 -13.40 -22.77 20.05
CA ALA A 213 -14.70 -22.29 20.50
C ALA A 213 -15.89 -23.00 19.83
N SER A 214 -15.66 -23.89 18.86
CA SER A 214 -16.71 -24.49 18.01
C SER A 214 -17.61 -23.44 17.33
N LEU A 215 -17.04 -22.30 16.96
CA LEU A 215 -17.74 -21.19 16.31
C LEU A 215 -17.53 -21.22 14.79
N ALA A 216 -18.50 -20.67 14.04
CA ALA A 216 -18.29 -20.37 12.63
C ALA A 216 -17.18 -19.32 12.47
N LEU A 217 -16.35 -19.47 11.44
CA LEU A 217 -15.28 -18.50 11.15
C LEU A 217 -15.87 -17.10 10.91
N PRO A 218 -15.18 -16.03 11.35
CA PRO A 218 -15.62 -14.67 11.05
C PRO A 218 -15.69 -14.42 9.53
N PHE A 219 -16.79 -13.83 9.08
CA PHE A 219 -17.04 -13.51 7.68
C PHE A 219 -15.99 -12.52 7.14
N GLY A 220 -15.25 -12.90 6.09
CA GLY A 220 -14.21 -12.09 5.45
C GLY A 220 -12.83 -12.75 5.41
N LEU A 221 -12.44 -13.43 6.49
CA LEU A 221 -11.17 -14.18 6.59
C LEU A 221 -11.12 -15.40 5.65
N GLU A 222 -12.29 -15.92 5.28
CA GLU A 222 -12.39 -17.10 4.43
C GLU A 222 -11.78 -16.89 3.04
N GLY A 223 -11.85 -15.68 2.47
CA GLY A 223 -11.37 -15.42 1.10
C GLY A 223 -9.85 -15.48 1.01
N GLU A 224 -9.18 -14.79 1.94
CA GLU A 224 -7.72 -14.76 2.03
C GLU A 224 -7.15 -16.09 2.53
N LEU A 225 -7.77 -16.74 3.52
CA LEU A 225 -7.28 -18.03 4.01
C LEU A 225 -7.47 -19.17 2.98
N LYS A 226 -8.50 -19.09 2.13
CA LYS A 226 -8.73 -20.04 1.02
C LYS A 226 -7.62 -20.02 -0.01
N SER A 227 -6.89 -18.91 -0.19
CA SER A 227 -5.76 -18.86 -1.14
C SER A 227 -4.51 -19.58 -0.60
N PHE A 228 -4.36 -19.67 0.72
CA PHE A 228 -3.23 -20.35 1.36
C PHE A 228 -3.44 -21.84 1.56
N LEU A 229 -4.65 -22.24 1.96
CA LEU A 229 -5.01 -23.63 2.22
C LEU A 229 -6.49 -23.84 1.85
N PRO A 230 -6.85 -24.93 1.17
CA PRO A 230 -8.26 -25.28 1.02
C PRO A 230 -8.88 -25.44 2.41
N MET A 231 -10.04 -24.80 2.66
CA MET A 231 -10.73 -24.80 3.97
C MET A 231 -10.90 -26.19 4.60
N ASN A 232 -10.99 -27.21 3.76
CA ASN A 232 -11.12 -28.61 4.14
C ASN A 232 -9.86 -29.14 4.85
N GLU A 233 -8.67 -28.63 4.49
CA GLU A 233 -7.39 -28.95 5.14
C GLU A 233 -7.17 -28.14 6.42
N LEU A 234 -7.64 -26.89 6.47
CA LEU A 234 -7.62 -26.06 7.69
C LEU A 234 -8.39 -26.71 8.84
N ILE A 235 -9.54 -27.32 8.56
CA ILE A 235 -10.41 -27.97 9.56
C ILE A 235 -9.91 -29.39 9.92
N SER A 236 -9.24 -30.08 8.99
CA SER A 236 -8.85 -31.48 9.17
C SER A 236 -7.46 -31.69 9.76
N ALA A 237 -6.63 -30.64 9.87
CA ALA A 237 -5.25 -30.73 10.35
C ALA A 237 -4.85 -29.59 11.33
N PRO A 238 -5.37 -29.58 12.57
CA PRO A 238 -5.14 -28.49 13.55
C PRO A 238 -3.66 -28.27 13.88
N MET A 239 -2.86 -29.35 13.92
CA MET A 239 -1.41 -29.26 14.13
C MET A 239 -0.69 -28.55 12.97
N THR A 240 -1.19 -28.69 11.74
CA THR A 240 -0.64 -28.00 10.56
C THR A 240 -0.91 -26.51 10.64
N VAL A 241 -2.13 -26.11 10.99
CA VAL A 241 -2.52 -24.70 11.19
C VAL A 241 -1.68 -24.06 12.29
N GLN A 242 -1.52 -24.76 13.43
CA GLN A 242 -0.69 -24.27 14.53
C GLN A 242 0.78 -24.12 14.13
N LYS A 243 1.34 -25.07 13.37
CA LYS A 243 2.72 -24.98 12.88
C LYS A 243 2.88 -23.79 11.92
N LEU A 244 1.93 -23.61 11.00
CA LEU A 244 1.96 -22.50 10.06
C LEU A 244 1.84 -21.16 10.79
N PHE A 245 0.95 -21.04 11.79
CA PHE A 245 0.86 -19.86 12.64
C PHE A 245 2.21 -19.51 13.27
N GLN A 246 2.90 -20.48 13.85
CA GLN A 246 4.22 -20.27 14.45
C GLN A 246 5.26 -19.84 13.41
N THR A 247 5.25 -20.45 12.22
CA THR A 247 6.13 -20.06 11.12
C THR A 247 5.87 -18.61 10.69
N MET A 248 4.61 -18.24 10.46
CA MET A 248 4.25 -16.89 10.01
C MET A 248 4.55 -15.83 11.07
N LEU A 249 4.28 -16.11 12.34
CA LEU A 249 4.64 -15.22 13.43
C LEU A 249 6.16 -15.06 13.56
N SER A 250 6.93 -16.13 13.41
CA SER A 250 8.40 -16.07 13.39
C SER A 250 8.91 -15.22 12.23
N GLN A 251 8.36 -15.41 11.02
CA GLN A 251 8.72 -14.61 9.85
C GLN A 251 8.34 -13.13 10.01
N ALA A 252 7.18 -12.83 10.61
CA ALA A 252 6.79 -11.45 10.93
C ALA A 252 7.80 -10.80 11.89
N LYS A 253 8.29 -11.53 12.89
CA LYS A 253 9.35 -11.04 13.79
C LYS A 253 10.69 -10.84 13.08
N GLU A 254 11.06 -11.74 12.17
CA GLU A 254 12.28 -11.60 11.38
C GLU A 254 12.22 -10.38 10.45
N ALA A 255 11.11 -10.20 9.72
CA ALA A 255 10.87 -9.01 8.91
C ALA A 255 10.85 -7.72 9.75
N PHE A 256 10.26 -7.76 10.95
CA PHE A 256 10.30 -6.64 11.90
C PHE A 256 11.74 -6.26 12.27
N SER A 257 12.59 -7.24 12.55
CA SER A 257 14.01 -7.02 12.84
C SER A 257 14.74 -6.44 11.64
N MET A 258 14.47 -6.93 10.42
CA MET A 258 15.04 -6.36 9.18
C MET A 258 14.67 -4.87 9.01
N VAL A 259 13.42 -4.50 9.29
CA VAL A 259 12.99 -3.08 9.29
C VAL A 259 13.75 -2.28 10.36
N HIS A 260 13.93 -2.84 11.56
CA HIS A 260 14.63 -2.16 12.65
C HIS A 260 16.13 -1.96 12.34
N GLU A 261 16.77 -2.96 11.74
CA GLU A 261 18.16 -2.92 11.30
C GLU A 261 18.36 -1.94 10.14
N HIS A 262 17.41 -1.88 9.20
CA HIS A 262 17.42 -0.91 8.11
C HIS A 262 17.21 0.51 8.61
N ASN A 263 16.25 0.72 9.53
CA ASN A 263 15.95 2.01 10.12
C ASN A 263 15.35 1.89 11.53
N ALA A 264 16.19 2.13 12.55
CA ALA A 264 15.82 1.97 13.96
C ALA A 264 14.74 2.96 14.46
N TYR A 265 14.41 3.98 13.68
CA TYR A 265 13.42 5.00 14.02
C TYR A 265 12.00 4.63 13.58
N PHE A 266 11.84 3.74 12.60
CA PHE A 266 10.54 3.47 11.98
C PHE A 266 9.50 2.97 12.98
N TRP A 267 9.79 1.90 13.71
CA TRP A 267 8.83 1.33 14.66
C TRP A 267 8.49 2.28 15.81
N LYS A 268 9.44 3.12 16.22
CA LYS A 268 9.19 4.16 17.24
C LYS A 268 8.21 5.21 16.72
N ALA A 269 8.39 5.63 15.46
CA ALA A 269 7.46 6.55 14.80
C ALA A 269 6.05 5.95 14.69
N VAL A 270 5.91 4.65 14.42
CA VAL A 270 4.59 4.00 14.38
C VAL A 270 3.86 4.12 15.72
N LEU A 271 4.57 3.96 16.85
CA LEU A 271 3.97 4.09 18.19
C LEU A 271 3.74 5.53 18.64
N ASP A 272 4.54 6.48 18.13
CA ASP A 272 4.45 7.90 18.43
C ASP A 272 4.46 8.73 17.12
N PRO A 273 3.32 8.74 16.41
CA PRO A 273 3.24 9.37 15.08
C PRO A 273 3.29 10.90 15.15
N GLU A 274 2.94 11.51 16.29
CA GLU A 274 2.71 12.96 16.39
C GLU A 274 3.97 13.76 16.03
N ALA A 275 5.13 13.37 16.56
CA ALA A 275 6.40 14.01 16.25
C ALA A 275 6.77 13.96 14.75
N MET A 276 6.36 12.89 14.07
CA MET A 276 6.64 12.70 12.64
C MET A 276 5.63 13.41 11.74
N LEU A 277 4.37 13.51 12.18
CA LEU A 277 3.31 14.18 11.41
C LEU A 277 3.38 15.72 11.50
N GLN A 278 3.91 16.26 12.60
CA GLN A 278 4.05 17.71 12.78
C GLN A 278 5.25 18.33 12.03
N THR A 279 6.20 17.50 11.58
CA THR A 279 7.42 17.97 10.93
C THR A 279 7.27 17.84 9.41
N GLN A 280 7.55 18.92 8.66
CA GLN A 280 7.53 18.83 7.20
C GLN A 280 8.63 17.88 6.69
N PRO A 281 8.33 16.99 5.71
CA PRO A 281 9.35 16.13 5.10
C PRO A 281 10.45 16.97 4.46
N THR A 282 11.71 16.59 4.69
CA THR A 282 12.86 17.22 4.01
C THR A 282 13.03 16.62 2.62
N PRO A 283 13.44 17.41 1.61
CA PRO A 283 13.63 16.92 0.25
C PRO A 283 14.80 15.93 0.12
N PHE A 284 15.69 15.86 1.11
CA PHE A 284 16.85 14.99 1.13
C PHE A 284 16.88 14.17 2.41
N TYR A 285 17.37 12.94 2.30
CA TYR A 285 17.61 12.01 3.40
C TYR A 285 18.77 11.08 3.05
N CYS A 286 19.26 10.38 4.06
CA CYS A 286 20.18 9.25 3.90
C CYS A 286 19.45 7.98 4.37
N THR A 287 19.76 6.85 3.76
CA THR A 287 19.25 5.55 4.22
C THR A 287 19.59 5.33 5.70
N GLY A 288 18.59 4.90 6.47
CA GLY A 288 18.66 4.71 7.92
C GLY A 288 18.43 5.96 8.77
N SER A 289 18.22 7.13 8.17
CA SER A 289 18.03 8.38 8.92
C SER A 289 16.57 8.61 9.36
N PRO A 290 16.31 9.45 10.37
CA PRO A 290 14.96 9.86 10.73
C PRO A 290 14.21 10.57 9.57
N GLU A 291 14.93 11.27 8.70
CA GLU A 291 14.38 11.95 7.52
C GLU A 291 13.83 10.95 6.50
N GLU A 292 14.47 9.79 6.34
CA GLU A 292 13.95 8.68 5.51
C GLU A 292 12.57 8.25 6.02
N VAL A 293 12.47 8.00 7.33
CA VAL A 293 11.19 7.67 7.96
C VAL A 293 10.17 8.76 7.69
N ARG A 294 10.50 10.05 7.88
CA ARG A 294 9.55 11.15 7.61
C ARG A 294 9.01 11.15 6.18
N GLN A 295 9.83 10.81 5.18
CA GLN A 295 9.36 10.75 3.79
C GLN A 295 8.35 9.63 3.56
N MET A 296 8.59 8.45 4.11
CA MET A 296 7.73 7.28 3.89
C MET A 296 6.59 7.16 4.91
N PHE A 297 6.73 7.74 6.10
CA PHE A 297 5.85 7.48 7.24
C PHE A 297 4.40 7.81 6.92
N GLN A 298 4.15 8.93 6.24
CA GLN A 298 2.82 9.35 5.79
C GLN A 298 2.13 8.29 4.93
N ARG A 299 2.88 7.44 4.21
CA ARG A 299 2.36 6.40 3.31
C ARG A 299 1.86 5.18 4.08
N TYR A 300 2.58 4.76 5.12
CA TYR A 300 2.34 3.49 5.82
C TYR A 300 1.71 3.63 7.20
N TYR A 301 1.76 4.78 7.88
CA TYR A 301 1.32 4.84 9.27
C TYR A 301 -0.16 4.47 9.45
N GLN A 302 -1.04 4.92 8.53
CA GLN A 302 -2.47 4.61 8.58
C GLN A 302 -2.73 3.10 8.49
N LEU A 303 -1.97 2.38 7.65
CA LEU A 303 -2.03 0.92 7.56
C LEU A 303 -1.80 0.26 8.93
N TRP A 304 -0.90 0.78 9.75
CA TRP A 304 -0.63 0.19 11.06
C TRP A 304 -1.62 0.65 12.12
N THR A 305 -1.99 1.94 12.14
CA THR A 305 -2.90 2.49 13.15
C THR A 305 -4.32 1.97 13.02
N ASP A 306 -4.74 1.59 11.81
CA ASP A 306 -6.07 1.01 11.57
C ASP A 306 -6.18 -0.44 12.10
N HIS A 307 -5.06 -1.06 12.51
CA HIS A 307 -5.00 -2.46 12.95
C HIS A 307 -4.46 -2.58 14.40
N PRO A 308 -5.34 -2.61 15.43
CA PRO A 308 -4.93 -2.66 16.83
C PRO A 308 -4.01 -3.84 17.20
N ALA A 309 -4.24 -5.02 16.60
CA ALA A 309 -3.40 -6.19 16.81
C ALA A 309 -1.98 -6.00 16.23
N ALA A 310 -1.86 -5.30 15.10
CA ALA A 310 -0.57 -4.95 14.52
C ALA A 310 0.20 -3.95 15.41
N MET A 311 -0.50 -2.95 15.95
CA MET A 311 0.09 -2.01 16.92
C MET A 311 0.57 -2.72 18.20
N ALA A 312 -0.19 -3.68 18.71
CA ALA A 312 0.21 -4.49 19.86
C ALA A 312 1.47 -5.33 19.58
N PHE A 313 1.56 -5.91 18.37
CA PHE A 313 2.77 -6.61 17.91
C PHE A 313 3.99 -5.69 17.88
N VAL A 314 3.87 -4.49 17.29
CA VAL A 314 4.97 -3.51 17.23
C VAL A 314 5.45 -3.14 18.63
N LYS A 315 4.51 -2.82 19.54
CA LYS A 315 4.82 -2.46 20.93
C LYS A 315 5.57 -3.58 21.67
N LYS A 316 5.12 -4.82 21.53
CA LYS A 316 5.74 -5.97 22.19
C LYS A 316 7.16 -6.21 21.69
N ASN A 317 7.38 -6.25 20.37
CA ASN A 317 8.70 -6.56 19.81
C ASN A 317 9.70 -5.42 20.02
N LEU A 318 9.26 -4.15 20.04
CA LEU A 318 10.13 -3.01 20.42
C LEU A 318 10.65 -3.13 21.86
N GLN A 319 9.83 -3.61 22.80
CA GLN A 319 10.25 -3.83 24.19
C GLN A 319 11.27 -4.97 24.30
N GLU A 320 11.10 -6.03 23.50
CA GLU A 320 12.04 -7.16 23.43
C GLU A 320 13.39 -6.74 22.81
N HIS A 321 13.40 -5.82 21.84
CA HIS A 321 14.63 -5.27 21.22
C HIS A 321 15.37 -4.22 22.07
N ALA A 322 14.69 -3.62 23.05
CA ALA A 322 15.29 -2.61 23.94
C ALA A 322 16.00 -3.22 25.17
N LEU A 323 15.90 -4.54 25.35
CA LEU A 323 16.54 -5.34 26.40
C LEU A 323 17.77 -6.08 25.86
#